data_AF-A0A9J7BSS9-F1
#
_entry.id   AF-A0A9J7BSS9-F1
#
_cell.length_a   1.000
_cell.length_b   1.000
_cell.length_c   1.000
_cell.angle_alpha   90.00
_cell.angle_beta   90.00
_cell.angle_gamma   90.00
#
_symmetry.space_group_name_H-M   'P 1'
#
loop_
_entity.id
_entity.type
_entity.pdbx_description
1 polymer ?
#
loop_
_entity_poly.entity_id
_entity_poly.type
_entity_poly.pdbx_seq_one_letter_code
_entity_poly.pdbx_strand_id
1 'polypeptide(L)' 'MTQRSQARAVLTDSHFLIPAAVFLAGITLLVLMH' A
#
# COMPACT_ATOMS: atom_id res chain seq x y z
N MET A 1 -18.13 17.22 -6.57
CA MET A 1 -16.69 16.93 -6.70
C MET A 1 -16.48 15.44 -6.50
N THR A 2 -15.78 14.79 -7.42
CA THR A 2 -15.86 13.35 -7.70
C THR A 2 -15.09 12.48 -6.69
N GLN A 3 -15.76 11.51 -6.06
CA GLN A 3 -15.15 10.62 -5.04
C GLN A 3 -13.89 9.86 -5.52
N ARG A 4 -13.77 9.62 -6.83
CA ARG A 4 -12.57 9.02 -7.45
C ARG A 4 -11.29 9.84 -7.25
N SER A 5 -11.40 11.16 -7.16
CA SER A 5 -10.23 12.03 -6.95
C SER A 5 -9.69 11.94 -5.52
N GLN A 6 -10.58 11.74 -4.53
CA GLN A 6 -10.20 11.63 -3.13
C GLN A 6 -9.57 10.26 -2.82
N ALA A 7 -10.12 9.18 -3.39
CA ALA A 7 -9.53 7.84 -3.25
C ALA A 7 -8.12 7.75 -3.85
N ARG A 8 -7.88 8.39 -5.01
CA ARG A 8 -6.52 8.52 -5.57
C ARG A 8 -5.61 9.38 -4.72
N ALA A 9 -6.10 10.48 -4.14
CA ALA A 9 -5.29 11.31 -3.25
C ALA A 9 -4.82 10.53 -2.02
N VAL A 10 -5.69 9.71 -1.42
CA VAL A 10 -5.34 8.84 -0.29
C VAL A 10 -4.40 7.70 -0.71
N LEU A 11 -4.61 7.09 -1.89
CA LEU A 11 -3.71 6.05 -2.41
C LEU A 11 -2.34 6.58 -2.83
N THR A 12 -2.25 7.84 -3.25
CA THR A 12 -1.01 8.48 -3.70
C THR A 12 -0.29 9.18 -2.55
N ASP A 13 -0.91 9.25 -1.37
CA ASP A 13 -0.24 9.72 -0.17
C ASP A 13 0.83 8.70 0.23
N SER A 14 2.08 9.13 0.13
CA SER A 14 3.26 8.32 0.43
C SER A 14 3.19 7.70 1.83
N HIS A 15 2.48 8.32 2.78
CA HIS A 15 2.29 7.76 4.13
C HIS A 15 1.52 6.45 4.14
N PHE A 16 0.69 6.17 3.14
CA PHE A 16 -0.09 4.94 3.07
C PHE A 16 0.56 3.88 2.16
N LEU A 17 1.28 4.32 1.13
CA LEU A 17 2.02 3.44 0.21
C LEU A 17 3.19 2.73 0.88
N ILE A 18 3.92 3.41 1.77
CA ILE A 18 5.09 2.84 2.45
C ILE A 18 4.68 1.67 3.38
N PRO A 19 3.71 1.81 4.30
CA PRO A 19 3.23 0.69 5.11
C PRO A 19 2.71 -0.48 4.28
N ALA A 20 1.97 -0.20 3.20
CA ALA A 20 1.45 -1.24 2.31
C ALA A 20 2.57 -2.03 1.61
N ALA A 21 3.59 -1.33 1.10
CA ALA A 21 4.75 -1.96 0.47
C ALA A 21 5.55 -2.81 1.47
N VAL A 22 5.80 -2.31 2.67
CA VAL A 22 6.51 -3.05 3.74
C VAL A 22 5.73 -4.30 4.14
N PHE A 23 4.42 -4.21 4.30
CA PHE A 23 3.56 -5.34 4.62
C PHE A 23 3.62 -6.44 3.55
N LEU A 24 3.49 -6.06 2.28
CA LEU A 24 3.59 -6.99 1.15
C LEU A 24 4.97 -7.64 1.04
N ALA A 25 6.04 -6.88 1.26
CA ALA A 25 7.39 -7.41 1.30
C ALA A 25 7.55 -8.44 2.43
N GLY A 26 7.02 -8.15 3.62
CA GLY A 26 7.01 -9.06 4.76
C GLY A 26 6.30 -10.38 4.46
N ILE A 27 5.08 -10.32 3.90
CA ILE A 27 4.33 -11.53 3.50
C ILE A 27 5.10 -12.32 2.45
N THR A 28 5.65 -11.65 1.44
CA THR A 28 6.41 -12.31 0.37
C THR A 28 7.59 -13.07 0.96
N LEU A 29 8.34 -12.46 1.87
CA LEU A 29 9.47 -13.09 2.53
C LEU A 29 9.03 -14.30 3.38
N LEU A 30 7.89 -14.18 4.07
CA LEU A 30 7.32 -15.23 4.90
C LEU A 30 6.93 -16.45 4.07
N VAL A 31 6.30 -16.24 2.91
CA VAL A 31 5.94 -17.29 1.95
C VAL A 31 7.18 -17.90 1.30
N LEU A 32 8.22 -17.11 1.01
CA LEU A 32 9.42 -17.62 0.34
C LEU A 32 10.30 -18.48 1.27
N MET A 33 10.23 -18.22 2.58
CA MET A 33 11.07 -18.83 3.61
C MET A 33 10.35 -19.93 4.42
N HIS A 34 9.08 -20.22 4.13
CA HIS A 34 8.32 -21.36 4.66
C HIS A 34 7.98 -22.33 3.52
#